data_AF-A0A814PGM3-F1
#
_entry.id   AF-A0A814PGM3-F1
#
_cell.length_a   1.000
_cell.length_b   1.000
_cell.length_c   1.000
_cell.angle_alpha   90.00
_cell.angle_beta   90.00
_cell.angle_gamma   90.00
#
_symmetry.space_group_name_H-M   'P 1'
#
loop_
_entity.id
_entity.type
_entity.pdbx_description
1 polymer ?
#
loop_
_entity_poly.entity_id
_entity_poly.type
_entity_poly.pdbx_seq_one_letter_code
_entity_poly.pdbx_strand_id
1 'polypeptide(L)'
;MLLRIDTSTIGPTQIDQIRKYDSELETNFISTFKNETEDHQLILPNIPANFIQIQPTTNNIRTISDELCYPLIKTKLASPLKGIISGTRSALIKSKSSKWYRLKGCGDNTDGFLIKSLSNTKSTIRGCAFLHTTYRELIMTNYISHILAQYKIECANISIGWFEYESENENSNMINSDIPIVQDIHLHQWSNIVRCCILMETLGNKRLSDHVLYGIEQLFYLIISNDKSHPINQSTLISLFSSERLTKSDQKNEQLIPLSTWFASLTNILEPIDYQNSHWLHLSSHFSDEMPSDIDENYCKILWKNNINIINNVLHTEQSLGDLLCLLYKRFGFECGSILGLMHYHRISWGTYTDELGIHCNAHPNNLVIKLPSSTSPFFLAPLDFDMSFIEKSYQPNQMNTQSFDEIIKLELSGFQLTLAGDSQMSSGVTTWIEMPDDQWTSARWLLRDIMLNEFNRSYNETIQNKSIQSFDSFSNIQNQAIQSIIRLALIKTMKETG
;
A
#
# COMPACT_ATOMS: atom_id res chain seq x y z
N MET A 1 -21.32 21.98 7.38
CA MET A 1 -20.42 20.80 7.36
C MET A 1 -20.69 19.90 8.57
N LEU A 2 -21.05 18.64 8.34
CA LEU A 2 -21.38 17.64 9.36
C LEU A 2 -20.48 16.42 9.21
N LEU A 3 -19.87 15.94 10.31
CA LEU A 3 -19.28 14.60 10.32
C LEU A 3 -20.40 13.58 10.12
N ARG A 4 -20.29 12.74 9.08
CA ARG A 4 -21.14 11.58 8.91
C ARG A 4 -20.38 10.38 9.47
N ILE A 5 -20.87 9.82 10.58
CA ILE A 5 -20.28 8.62 11.17
C ILE A 5 -20.79 7.42 10.38
N ASP A 6 -19.86 6.60 9.90
CA ASP A 6 -20.21 5.29 9.38
C ASP A 6 -20.38 4.34 10.57
N THR A 7 -21.64 4.02 10.84
CA THR A 7 -22.02 3.07 11.89
C THR A 7 -22.42 1.73 11.30
N SER A 8 -22.21 1.52 10.00
CA SER A 8 -22.50 0.23 9.38
C SER A 8 -21.49 -0.78 9.92
N THR A 9 -21.85 -1.46 11.00
CA THR A 9 -21.40 -2.84 11.17
C THR A 9 -22.07 -3.59 10.03
N ILE A 10 -21.42 -3.63 8.86
CA ILE A 10 -21.94 -4.33 7.69
C ILE A 10 -22.01 -5.81 8.05
N GLY A 11 -23.16 -6.22 8.58
CA GLY A 11 -23.51 -7.61 8.70
C GLY A 11 -23.74 -8.18 7.30
N PRO A 12 -23.64 -9.51 7.12
CA PRO A 12 -23.87 -10.18 5.83
C PRO A 12 -25.19 -9.79 5.14
N THR A 13 -26.20 -9.37 5.92
CA THR A 13 -27.53 -8.97 5.46
C THR A 13 -27.60 -7.59 4.80
N GLN A 14 -26.66 -6.67 5.07
CA GLN A 14 -26.62 -5.35 4.44
C GLN A 14 -25.97 -5.36 3.04
N ILE A 15 -25.24 -6.43 2.69
CA ILE A 15 -24.73 -6.66 1.32
C ILE A 15 -25.90 -6.80 0.33
N ASP A 16 -27.07 -7.22 0.79
CA ASP A 16 -28.27 -7.28 -0.03
C ASP A 16 -28.88 -5.90 -0.31
N GLN A 17 -28.50 -4.86 0.44
CA GLN A 17 -28.88 -3.47 0.16
C GLN A 17 -28.02 -2.83 -0.94
N ILE A 18 -26.80 -3.35 -1.19
CA ILE A 18 -26.01 -3.02 -2.40
C ILE A 18 -26.79 -3.41 -3.68
N ARG A 19 -27.81 -4.29 -3.59
CA ARG A 19 -28.59 -4.80 -4.73
C ARG A 19 -29.65 -3.85 -5.30
N LYS A 20 -30.01 -2.76 -4.62
CA LYS A 20 -31.17 -1.94 -5.03
C LYS A 20 -30.81 -0.47 -5.12
N TYR A 21 -30.36 -0.01 -6.29
CA TYR A 21 -30.58 1.37 -6.72
C TYR A 21 -30.52 1.51 -8.25
N ASP A 22 -31.30 2.46 -8.76
CA ASP A 22 -31.74 2.66 -10.15
C ASP A 22 -30.62 2.91 -11.18
N SER A 23 -30.79 2.33 -12.36
CA SER A 23 -29.99 2.62 -13.57
C SER A 23 -30.04 4.09 -14.02
N GLU A 24 -31.03 4.87 -13.56
CA GLU A 24 -31.20 6.28 -13.92
C GLU A 24 -30.19 7.22 -13.25
N LEU A 25 -29.71 6.93 -12.03
CA LEU A 25 -28.67 7.75 -11.36
C LEU A 25 -27.28 7.47 -11.91
N GLU A 26 -27.01 6.24 -12.34
CA GLU A 26 -25.73 5.79 -12.88
C GLU A 26 -25.46 6.41 -14.27
N THR A 27 -26.50 6.52 -15.10
CA THR A 27 -26.41 7.19 -16.41
C THR A 27 -26.07 8.67 -16.28
N ASN A 28 -26.51 9.34 -15.21
CA ASN A 28 -26.23 10.76 -14.94
C ASN A 28 -24.88 11.01 -14.26
N PHE A 29 -24.31 10.03 -13.53
CA PHE A 29 -23.03 10.19 -12.83
C PHE A 29 -21.83 9.78 -13.69
N ILE A 30 -21.99 8.76 -14.55
CA ILE A 30 -20.93 8.22 -15.43
C ILE A 30 -20.85 8.99 -16.75
N SER A 31 -21.94 9.64 -17.19
CA SER A 31 -21.78 10.68 -18.19
C SER A 31 -20.88 11.74 -17.58
N THR A 32 -19.67 11.86 -18.13
CA THR A 32 -18.78 13.00 -17.99
C THR A 32 -19.55 14.21 -17.48
N PHE A 33 -19.24 14.74 -16.30
CA PHE A 33 -19.82 16.02 -15.85
C PHE A 33 -19.34 17.09 -16.84
N LYS A 34 -20.06 17.21 -17.95
CA LYS A 34 -19.94 18.29 -18.92
C LYS A 34 -20.58 19.47 -18.24
N ASN A 35 -19.79 20.48 -17.93
CA ASN A 35 -20.37 21.77 -17.59
C ASN A 35 -21.25 22.20 -18.77
N GLU A 36 -22.38 22.86 -18.49
CA GLU A 36 -23.31 23.35 -19.51
C GLU A 36 -22.64 24.34 -20.51
N THR A 37 -21.41 24.76 -20.24
CA THR A 37 -20.49 25.43 -21.16
C THR A 37 -19.49 24.42 -21.74
N GLU A 38 -19.74 23.98 -22.98
CA GLU A 38 -19.33 22.69 -23.59
C GLU A 38 -17.84 22.30 -23.73
N ASP A 39 -16.84 23.06 -23.24
CA ASP A 39 -15.43 22.77 -23.59
C ASP A 39 -14.53 22.20 -22.48
N HIS A 40 -15.00 22.07 -21.23
CA HIS A 40 -14.15 21.60 -20.12
C HIS A 40 -14.74 20.39 -19.38
N GLN A 41 -13.97 19.31 -19.36
CA GLN A 41 -14.27 18.03 -18.75
C GLN A 41 -13.45 17.81 -17.49
N LEU A 42 -14.11 17.44 -16.39
CA LEU A 42 -13.41 16.94 -15.21
C LEU A 42 -13.24 15.42 -15.31
N ILE A 43 -12.02 14.94 -15.07
CA ILE A 43 -11.71 13.52 -15.02
C ILE A 43 -11.81 13.02 -13.59
N LEU A 44 -12.70 12.06 -13.38
CA LEU A 44 -12.86 11.30 -12.14
C LEU A 44 -12.49 9.84 -12.39
N PRO A 45 -11.99 9.11 -11.38
CA PRO A 45 -11.77 7.67 -11.50
C PRO A 45 -13.10 6.96 -11.77
N ASN A 46 -13.14 6.12 -12.81
CA ASN A 46 -14.30 5.32 -13.17
C ASN A 46 -14.07 3.86 -12.77
N ILE A 47 -14.78 3.44 -11.74
CA ILE A 47 -14.72 2.08 -11.20
C ILE A 47 -15.79 1.26 -11.92
N PRO A 48 -15.46 0.10 -12.51
CA PRO A 48 -16.41 -0.71 -13.26
C PRO A 48 -17.35 -1.48 -12.33
N ALA A 49 -18.06 -0.77 -11.44
CA ALA A 49 -18.96 -1.35 -10.46
C ALA A 49 -20.04 -0.37 -10.03
N ASN A 50 -21.20 -0.91 -9.65
CA ASN A 50 -22.35 -0.15 -9.13
C ASN A 50 -21.90 0.86 -8.07
N PHE A 51 -22.44 2.08 -8.15
CA PHE A 51 -22.28 3.07 -7.10
C PHE A 51 -22.83 2.53 -5.77
N ILE A 52 -22.08 2.73 -4.68
CA ILE A 52 -22.55 2.35 -3.35
C ILE A 52 -23.05 3.59 -2.63
N GLN A 53 -24.29 3.57 -2.13
CA GLN A 53 -24.83 4.64 -1.31
C GLN A 53 -24.77 4.28 0.18
N ILE A 54 -24.31 5.21 1.01
CA ILE A 54 -24.41 5.11 2.46
C ILE A 54 -25.57 5.98 2.93
N GLN A 55 -26.49 5.39 3.66
CA GLN A 55 -27.50 6.13 4.42
C GLN A 55 -26.91 6.49 5.79
N PRO A 56 -26.70 7.78 6.11
CA PRO A 56 -26.19 8.17 7.42
C PRO A 56 -27.17 7.71 8.50
N THR A 57 -26.70 6.94 9.49
CA THR A 57 -27.55 6.64 10.63
C THR A 57 -27.37 7.71 11.70
N THR A 58 -28.47 8.12 12.32
CA THR A 58 -28.48 9.13 13.39
C THR A 58 -28.23 8.54 14.78
N ASN A 59 -28.17 7.21 14.91
CA ASN A 59 -28.45 6.54 16.20
C ASN A 59 -27.21 5.97 16.90
N ASN A 60 -26.02 6.06 16.31
CA ASN A 60 -24.79 5.56 16.91
C ASN A 60 -23.71 6.65 16.87
N ILE A 61 -23.65 7.46 17.93
CA ILE A 61 -22.58 8.43 18.12
C ILE A 61 -21.34 7.65 18.57
N ARG A 62 -20.44 7.31 17.64
CA ARG A 62 -19.06 6.99 18.03
C ARG A 62 -18.44 8.27 18.59
N THR A 63 -18.07 8.25 19.86
CA THR A 63 -17.23 9.30 20.45
C THR A 63 -15.86 9.27 19.79
N ILE A 64 -15.69 10.14 18.80
CA ILE A 64 -14.38 10.55 18.30
C ILE A 64 -13.84 11.68 19.18
N SER A 65 -12.53 11.93 19.13
CA SER A 65 -11.96 13.04 19.89
C SER A 65 -12.40 14.39 19.32
N ASP A 66 -12.62 15.37 20.19
CA ASP A 66 -13.13 16.70 19.82
C ASP A 66 -12.31 17.36 18.71
N GLU A 67 -10.99 17.14 18.70
CA GLU A 67 -10.10 17.67 17.66
C GLU A 67 -10.36 17.10 16.25
N LEU A 68 -11.10 15.98 16.14
CA LEU A 68 -11.46 15.33 14.89
C LEU A 68 -12.94 15.52 14.55
N CYS A 69 -13.70 16.34 15.28
CA CYS A 69 -15.11 16.62 14.98
C CYS A 69 -15.32 17.64 13.85
N TYR A 70 -14.24 18.10 13.22
CA TYR A 70 -14.25 19.15 12.22
C TYR A 70 -13.61 18.65 10.90
N PRO A 71 -14.04 19.17 9.75
CA PRO A 71 -13.38 18.90 8.48
C PRO A 71 -11.98 19.50 8.49
N LEU A 72 -10.96 18.65 8.36
CA LEU A 72 -9.56 19.06 8.43
C LEU A 72 -8.96 19.14 7.03
N ILE A 73 -8.20 20.19 6.76
CA ILE A 73 -7.42 20.36 5.53
C ILE A 73 -5.96 20.59 5.87
N LYS A 74 -5.07 20.02 5.07
CA LYS A 74 -3.63 20.20 5.17
C LYS A 74 -3.27 21.60 4.73
N THR A 75 -2.60 22.31 5.64
CA THR A 75 -2.18 23.69 5.45
C THR A 75 -0.73 23.86 5.87
N LYS A 76 -0.04 24.82 5.25
CA LYS A 76 1.29 25.27 5.70
C LYS A 76 1.19 26.34 6.80
N LEU A 77 0.00 26.88 7.02
CA LEU A 77 -0.26 27.87 8.06
C LEU A 77 -0.13 27.23 9.45
N ALA A 78 0.22 28.04 10.44
CA ALA A 78 0.28 27.59 11.82
C ALA A 78 -1.11 27.15 12.29
N SER A 79 -1.22 25.90 12.72
CA SER A 79 -2.45 25.30 13.25
C SER A 79 -2.20 24.71 14.64
N PRO A 80 -3.19 24.78 15.56
CA PRO A 80 -3.08 24.11 16.85
C PRO A 80 -3.05 22.57 16.72
N LEU A 81 -3.61 22.03 15.62
CA LEU A 81 -3.59 20.60 15.34
C LEU A 81 -2.46 20.28 14.36
N LYS A 82 -1.51 19.47 14.81
CA LYS A 82 -0.39 18.98 13.98
C LYS A 82 -0.66 17.56 13.52
N GLY A 83 -0.43 17.31 12.23
CA GLY A 83 -0.48 15.99 11.62
C GLY A 83 0.85 15.62 10.97
N ILE A 84 1.03 14.33 10.69
CA ILE A 84 2.15 13.76 9.93
C ILE A 84 1.69 13.58 8.49
N ILE A 85 2.56 13.87 7.50
CA ILE A 85 2.18 13.77 6.09
C ILE A 85 2.12 12.30 5.70
N SER A 86 1.03 11.85 5.09
CA SER A 86 0.86 10.46 4.68
C SER A 86 0.54 10.39 3.19
N GLY A 87 1.59 10.49 2.38
CA GLY A 87 1.46 10.68 0.94
C GLY A 87 0.86 12.05 0.58
N THR A 88 0.61 12.26 -0.70
CA THR A 88 0.23 13.58 -1.22
C THR A 88 -1.10 14.09 -0.70
N ARG A 89 -2.13 13.22 -0.58
CA ARG A 89 -3.52 13.60 -0.23
C ARG A 89 -4.02 13.12 1.13
N SER A 90 -3.12 12.59 1.97
CA SER A 90 -3.51 12.08 3.29
C SER A 90 -2.63 12.62 4.41
N ALA A 91 -3.12 12.50 5.64
CA ALA A 91 -2.43 12.88 6.87
C ALA A 91 -2.69 11.85 7.96
N LEU A 92 -1.80 11.77 8.95
CA LEU A 92 -2.01 11.05 10.20
C LEU A 92 -2.12 12.02 11.36
N ILE A 93 -3.04 11.75 12.27
CA ILE A 93 -3.23 12.52 13.49
C ILE A 93 -3.22 11.58 14.67
N LYS A 94 -2.38 11.89 15.67
CA LYS A 94 -2.42 11.21 16.96
C LYS A 94 -3.38 11.97 17.87
N SER A 95 -4.48 11.33 18.23
CA SER A 95 -5.43 11.90 19.19
C SER A 95 -4.85 11.96 20.60
N LYS A 96 -5.51 12.72 21.48
CA LYS A 96 -5.19 12.76 22.92
C LYS A 96 -5.28 11.38 23.59
N SER A 97 -6.11 10.48 23.07
CA SER A 97 -6.24 9.09 23.52
C SER A 97 -5.11 8.17 23.05
N SER A 98 -4.07 8.70 22.38
CA SER A 98 -2.98 7.96 21.74
C SER A 98 -3.36 7.06 20.57
N LYS A 99 -4.63 7.04 20.17
CA LYS A 99 -5.07 6.43 18.90
C LYS A 99 -4.61 7.25 17.70
N TRP A 100 -4.27 6.55 16.62
CA TRP A 100 -3.89 7.14 15.34
C TRP A 100 -5.05 7.14 14.37
N TYR A 101 -5.25 8.28 13.71
CA TYR A 101 -6.26 8.46 12.69
C TYR A 101 -5.62 8.85 11.38
N ARG A 102 -6.15 8.31 10.29
CA ARG A 102 -5.82 8.65 8.92
C ARG A 102 -6.95 9.51 8.33
N LEU A 103 -6.55 10.64 7.75
CA LEU A 103 -7.41 11.50 6.95
C LEU A 103 -7.03 11.32 5.48
N LYS A 104 -7.94 10.83 4.62
CA LYS A 104 -7.69 10.65 3.18
C LYS A 104 -8.57 11.62 2.40
N GLY A 105 -7.97 12.43 1.53
CA GLY A 105 -8.67 13.52 0.85
C GLY A 105 -8.70 14.84 1.63
N CYS A 106 -7.67 15.09 2.46
CA CYS A 106 -7.56 16.29 3.30
C CYS A 106 -6.66 17.37 2.70
N GLY A 107 -6.64 17.55 1.37
CA GLY A 107 -5.80 18.52 0.67
C GLY A 107 -4.37 18.02 0.39
N ASP A 108 -3.55 18.87 -0.20
CA ASP A 108 -2.16 18.58 -0.64
C ASP A 108 -1.14 19.66 -0.20
N ASN A 109 -1.39 20.30 0.95
CA ASN A 109 -0.57 21.41 1.51
C ASN A 109 -0.62 22.69 0.67
N THR A 110 -1.72 22.92 -0.04
CA THR A 110 -1.94 24.07 -0.91
C THR A 110 -3.04 24.99 -0.38
N ASP A 111 -3.47 24.76 0.87
CA ASP A 111 -4.57 25.50 1.48
C ASP A 111 -5.84 25.42 0.62
N GLY A 112 -6.22 24.20 0.18
CA GLY A 112 -7.39 23.99 -0.66
C GLY A 112 -7.34 22.70 -1.48
N PHE A 113 -8.21 22.63 -2.50
CA PHE A 113 -8.22 21.60 -3.52
C PHE A 113 -7.84 22.22 -4.87
N LEU A 114 -6.64 21.90 -5.37
CA LEU A 114 -6.18 22.44 -6.64
C LEU A 114 -6.87 21.75 -7.81
N ILE A 115 -7.19 22.54 -8.83
CA ILE A 115 -7.53 22.01 -10.15
C ILE A 115 -6.28 21.98 -11.01
N LYS A 116 -5.92 20.78 -11.44
CA LYS A 116 -4.80 20.57 -12.35
C LYS A 116 -5.34 20.32 -13.75
N SER A 117 -4.94 21.18 -14.69
CA SER A 117 -5.16 20.92 -16.12
C SER A 117 -4.31 19.72 -16.56
N LEU A 118 -4.96 18.77 -17.22
CA LEU A 118 -4.36 17.61 -17.88
C LEU A 118 -4.21 17.87 -19.38
N SER A 119 -5.14 18.64 -19.97
CA SER A 119 -5.08 19.16 -21.32
C SER A 119 -5.88 20.47 -21.41
N ASN A 120 -5.93 21.09 -22.60
CA ASN A 120 -6.72 22.30 -22.86
C ASN A 120 -8.20 22.17 -22.54
N THR A 121 -8.74 20.95 -22.50
CA THR A 121 -10.17 20.68 -22.27
C THR A 121 -10.41 19.80 -21.05
N LYS A 122 -9.36 19.36 -20.35
CA LYS A 122 -9.47 18.34 -19.30
C LYS A 122 -8.74 18.76 -18.04
N SER A 123 -9.41 18.56 -16.91
CA SER A 123 -8.87 18.91 -15.59
C SER A 123 -9.18 17.83 -14.55
N THR A 124 -8.47 17.86 -13.43
CA THR A 124 -8.73 16.99 -12.26
C THR A 124 -8.63 17.79 -10.96
N ILE A 125 -9.46 17.46 -9.98
CA ILE A 125 -9.39 18.04 -8.64
C ILE A 125 -8.41 17.19 -7.81
N ARG A 126 -7.39 17.85 -7.24
CA ARG A 126 -6.35 17.23 -6.43
C ARG A 126 -6.61 17.48 -4.95
N GLY A 127 -6.09 16.59 -4.12
CA GLY A 127 -6.14 16.72 -2.66
C GLY A 127 -7.42 16.21 -1.99
N CYS A 128 -8.52 15.96 -2.70
CA CYS A 128 -9.76 15.44 -2.11
C CYS A 128 -9.97 13.94 -2.38
N ALA A 129 -10.90 13.35 -1.61
CA ALA A 129 -11.65 12.18 -2.05
C ALA A 129 -12.98 12.65 -2.68
N PHE A 130 -13.62 11.78 -3.46
CA PHE A 130 -14.94 12.05 -4.02
C PHE A 130 -15.98 11.21 -3.28
N LEU A 131 -17.23 11.64 -3.28
CA LEU A 131 -18.29 10.95 -2.54
C LEU A 131 -18.38 9.46 -2.90
N HIS A 132 -18.31 9.13 -4.19
CA HIS A 132 -18.39 7.75 -4.68
C HIS A 132 -17.23 6.87 -4.20
N THR A 133 -16.00 7.39 -4.23
CA THR A 133 -14.81 6.68 -3.75
C THR A 133 -14.75 6.63 -2.23
N THR A 134 -15.30 7.63 -1.55
CA THR A 134 -15.41 7.69 -0.08
C THR A 134 -16.34 6.61 0.44
N TYR A 135 -17.55 6.51 -0.13
CA TYR A 135 -18.50 5.48 0.28
C TYR A 135 -17.96 4.09 0.02
N ARG A 136 -17.32 3.90 -1.13
CA ARG A 136 -16.67 2.64 -1.47
C ARG A 136 -15.55 2.27 -0.52
N GLU A 137 -14.62 3.18 -0.25
CA GLU A 137 -13.52 2.93 0.71
C GLU A 137 -14.07 2.48 2.06
N LEU A 138 -15.04 3.20 2.63
CA LEU A 138 -15.59 2.90 3.96
C LEU A 138 -16.26 1.52 4.00
N ILE A 139 -17.11 1.24 3.01
CA ILE A 139 -17.85 -0.03 2.91
C ILE A 139 -16.92 -1.20 2.63
N MET A 140 -16.03 -1.06 1.64
CA MET A 140 -15.12 -2.13 1.25
C MET A 140 -14.09 -2.42 2.35
N THR A 141 -13.63 -1.40 3.07
CA THR A 141 -12.77 -1.59 4.25
C THR A 141 -13.48 -2.44 5.31
N ASN A 142 -14.73 -2.12 5.66
CA ASN A 142 -15.50 -2.90 6.63
C ASN A 142 -15.74 -4.34 6.15
N TYR A 143 -16.16 -4.49 4.88
CA TYR A 143 -16.47 -5.78 4.27
C TYR A 143 -15.23 -6.69 4.20
N ILE A 144 -14.12 -6.17 3.67
CA ILE A 144 -12.86 -6.92 3.56
C ILE A 144 -12.30 -7.22 4.95
N SER A 145 -12.34 -6.26 5.89
CA SER A 145 -11.87 -6.51 7.26
C SER A 145 -12.66 -7.62 7.95
N HIS A 146 -13.97 -7.71 7.73
CA HIS A 146 -14.79 -8.79 8.30
C HIS A 146 -14.39 -10.17 7.75
N ILE A 147 -14.11 -10.25 6.44
CA ILE A 147 -13.65 -11.48 5.79
C ILE A 147 -12.27 -11.88 6.31
N LEU A 148 -11.31 -10.95 6.29
CA LEU A 148 -9.91 -11.20 6.65
C LEU A 148 -9.76 -11.54 8.14
N ALA A 149 -10.61 -10.99 9.02
CA ALA A 149 -10.61 -11.31 10.44
C ALA A 149 -10.87 -12.81 10.72
N GLN A 150 -11.61 -13.50 9.85
CA GLN A 150 -11.85 -14.95 9.96
C GLN A 150 -10.54 -15.77 9.83
N TYR A 151 -9.52 -15.18 9.21
CA TYR A 151 -8.20 -15.75 9.00
C TYR A 151 -7.12 -15.09 9.88
N LYS A 152 -7.52 -14.33 10.91
CA LYS A 152 -6.62 -13.56 11.80
C LYS A 152 -5.74 -12.56 11.03
N ILE A 153 -6.24 -12.03 9.93
CA ILE A 153 -5.62 -10.92 9.21
C ILE A 153 -6.39 -9.65 9.57
N GLU A 154 -5.66 -8.61 9.96
CA GLU A 154 -6.24 -7.32 10.30
C GLU A 154 -6.04 -6.35 9.13
N CYS A 155 -7.08 -5.63 8.73
CA CYS A 155 -6.92 -4.47 7.86
C CYS A 155 -6.22 -3.34 8.64
N ALA A 156 -5.40 -2.57 7.93
CA ALA A 156 -4.67 -1.50 8.60
C ALA A 156 -5.53 -0.29 8.94
N ASN A 157 -6.62 -0.10 8.21
CA ASN A 157 -7.58 0.96 8.47
C ASN A 157 -8.89 0.37 9.00
N ILE A 158 -9.51 1.10 9.92
CA ILE A 158 -10.83 0.83 10.46
C ILE A 158 -11.70 2.05 10.10
N SER A 159 -12.78 1.81 9.36
CA SER A 159 -13.70 2.87 8.94
C SER A 159 -14.33 3.57 10.14
N ILE A 160 -14.31 4.91 10.14
CA ILE A 160 -14.97 5.75 11.15
C ILE A 160 -16.07 6.58 10.51
N GLY A 161 -15.79 7.27 9.40
CA GLY A 161 -16.75 8.15 8.74
C GLY A 161 -16.11 9.05 7.70
N TRP A 162 -16.82 10.12 7.32
CA TRP A 162 -16.31 11.11 6.38
C TRP A 162 -16.86 12.51 6.67
N PHE A 163 -16.13 13.49 6.17
CA PHE A 163 -16.57 14.88 6.04
C PHE A 163 -16.90 15.18 4.60
N GLU A 164 -17.94 15.97 4.39
CA GLU A 164 -18.23 16.63 3.11
C GLU A 164 -17.78 18.09 3.22
N TYR A 165 -17.01 18.55 2.25
CA TYR A 165 -16.66 19.96 2.12
C TYR A 165 -17.79 20.66 1.38
N GLU A 166 -18.48 21.58 2.05
CA GLU A 166 -19.57 22.38 1.47
C GLU A 166 -18.99 23.60 0.76
N SER A 167 -19.51 23.95 -0.41
CA SER A 167 -19.34 25.29 -0.97
C SER A 167 -20.14 26.26 -0.12
N GLU A 168 -19.56 27.41 0.24
CA GLU A 168 -20.30 28.47 0.92
C GLU A 168 -21.59 28.78 0.13
N ASN A 169 -22.73 28.34 0.66
CA ASN A 169 -24.00 28.90 0.25
C ASN A 169 -24.06 30.29 0.89
N GLU A 170 -24.41 31.30 0.10
CA GLU A 170 -24.50 32.72 0.48
C GLU A 170 -25.34 33.02 1.74
N ASN A 171 -26.07 32.03 2.26
CA ASN A 171 -26.93 32.13 3.44
C ASN A 171 -26.39 31.44 4.71
N SER A 172 -25.16 30.92 4.71
CA SER A 172 -24.54 30.40 5.94
C SER A 172 -24.08 31.57 6.82
N ASN A 173 -24.99 32.06 7.68
CA ASN A 173 -24.65 32.94 8.78
C ASN A 173 -23.46 32.32 9.53
N MET A 174 -22.32 33.01 9.44
CA MET A 174 -21.02 32.54 9.91
C MET A 174 -21.16 31.90 11.29
N ILE A 175 -20.82 30.62 11.36
CA ILE A 175 -20.44 30.03 12.64
C ILE A 175 -19.25 30.89 13.12
N ASN A 176 -19.42 31.59 14.24
CA ASN A 176 -18.36 32.30 14.95
C ASN A 176 -17.32 31.26 15.43
N SER A 177 -16.54 30.71 14.51
CA SER A 177 -15.39 29.89 14.82
C SER A 177 -14.16 30.71 14.49
N ASP A 178 -13.25 30.85 15.46
CA ASP A 178 -11.88 31.36 15.26
C ASP A 178 -11.03 30.45 14.33
N ILE A 179 -11.67 29.54 13.61
CA ILE A 179 -11.08 28.59 12.69
C ILE A 179 -11.09 29.24 11.30
N PRO A 180 -9.91 29.46 10.68
CA PRO A 180 -9.83 30.00 9.32
C PRO A 180 -10.59 29.08 8.36
N ILE A 181 -11.64 29.61 7.70
CA ILE A 181 -12.27 28.93 6.58
C ILE A 181 -11.34 29.11 5.40
N VAL A 182 -10.77 28.00 4.94
CA VAL A 182 -9.99 27.98 3.70
C VAL A 182 -10.96 28.15 2.54
N GLN A 183 -10.97 29.35 1.94
CA GLN A 183 -11.75 29.63 0.73
C GLN A 183 -11.07 28.96 -0.46
N ASP A 184 -11.56 27.79 -0.85
CA ASP A 184 -11.26 27.22 -2.15
C ASP A 184 -12.03 28.03 -3.20
N ILE A 185 -11.31 28.94 -3.88
CA ILE A 185 -11.83 29.86 -4.90
C ILE A 185 -12.52 29.15 -6.08
N HIS A 186 -12.32 27.83 -6.21
CA HIS A 186 -12.92 27.01 -7.26
C HIS A 186 -14.13 26.19 -6.78
N LEU A 187 -14.54 26.28 -5.51
CA LEU A 187 -15.71 25.57 -4.97
C LEU A 187 -16.97 25.76 -5.81
N HIS A 188 -17.19 26.96 -6.34
CA HIS A 188 -18.38 27.30 -7.12
C HIS A 188 -18.36 26.77 -8.56
N GLN A 189 -17.19 26.47 -9.14
CA GLN A 189 -17.08 26.06 -10.55
C GLN A 189 -17.62 24.65 -10.81
N TRP A 190 -17.75 23.82 -9.77
CA TRP A 190 -18.33 22.46 -9.82
C TRP A 190 -19.08 22.13 -8.53
N SER A 191 -20.11 22.91 -8.21
CA SER A 191 -20.95 22.71 -7.01
C SER A 191 -21.58 21.32 -6.92
N ASN A 192 -21.77 20.64 -8.05
CA ASN A 192 -22.33 19.29 -8.11
C ASN A 192 -21.35 18.19 -7.66
N ILE A 193 -20.07 18.50 -7.49
CA ILE A 193 -19.04 17.52 -7.11
C ILE A 193 -18.75 17.63 -5.62
N VAL A 194 -19.25 16.63 -4.88
CA VAL A 194 -19.07 16.54 -3.44
C VAL A 194 -17.65 16.04 -3.14
N ARG A 195 -16.84 16.94 -2.60
CA ARG A 195 -15.49 16.65 -2.10
C ARG A 195 -15.59 16.13 -0.68
N CYS A 196 -14.83 15.09 -0.40
CA CYS A 196 -14.85 14.42 0.89
C CYS A 196 -13.46 14.28 1.50
N CYS A 197 -13.44 14.15 2.82
CA CYS A 197 -12.31 13.64 3.59
C CYS A 197 -12.76 12.42 4.38
N ILE A 198 -12.11 11.29 4.11
CA ILE A 198 -12.38 10.01 4.77
C ILE A 198 -11.59 9.97 6.07
N LEU A 199 -12.28 9.65 7.17
CA LEU A 199 -11.69 9.48 8.50
C LEU A 199 -11.64 7.99 8.85
N MET A 200 -10.45 7.51 9.21
CA MET A 200 -10.20 6.12 9.59
C MET A 200 -9.33 6.06 10.84
N GLU A 201 -9.57 5.12 11.74
CA GLU A 201 -8.55 4.71 12.72
C GLU A 201 -7.53 3.84 11.99
N THR A 202 -6.24 3.99 12.26
CA THR A 202 -5.20 3.28 11.51
C THR A 202 -4.15 2.63 12.40
N LEU A 203 -3.75 1.41 12.04
CA LEU A 203 -2.72 0.61 12.70
C LEU A 203 -1.32 0.89 12.15
N GLY A 204 -1.20 1.52 10.98
CA GLY A 204 0.09 1.71 10.32
C GLY A 204 0.03 2.59 9.06
N ASN A 205 1.21 3.02 8.62
CA ASN A 205 1.36 3.86 7.43
C ASN A 205 2.52 3.47 6.51
N LYS A 206 3.57 2.84 7.05
CA LYS A 206 4.74 2.49 6.27
C LYS A 206 4.43 1.26 5.41
N ARG A 207 4.54 1.44 4.10
CA ARG A 207 4.14 0.49 3.06
C ARG A 207 5.24 -0.53 2.77
N LEU A 208 4.85 -1.73 2.34
CA LEU A 208 5.78 -2.81 2.05
C LEU A 208 6.81 -2.41 0.99
N SER A 209 6.39 -1.97 -0.20
CA SER A 209 7.34 -1.67 -1.28
C SER A 209 8.16 -0.42 -1.01
N ASP A 210 7.50 0.73 -0.86
CA ASP A 210 8.17 2.04 -0.77
C ASP A 210 9.04 2.24 0.48
N HIS A 211 8.77 1.51 1.57
CA HIS A 211 9.44 1.76 2.84
C HIS A 211 10.29 0.58 3.30
N VAL A 212 9.77 -0.65 3.17
CA VAL A 212 10.42 -1.81 3.77
C VAL A 212 11.30 -2.53 2.78
N LEU A 213 10.80 -2.90 1.60
CA LEU A 213 11.64 -3.48 0.58
C LEU A 213 12.71 -2.49 0.13
N TYR A 214 12.31 -1.23 -0.12
CA TYR A 214 13.26 -0.16 -0.41
C TYR A 214 14.29 0.00 0.71
N GLY A 215 13.84 0.09 1.97
CA GLY A 215 14.72 0.24 3.13
C GLY A 215 15.67 -0.94 3.34
N ILE A 216 15.22 -2.19 3.17
CA ILE A 216 16.06 -3.39 3.27
C ILE A 216 17.15 -3.35 2.20
N GLU A 217 16.82 -2.96 0.98
CA GLU A 217 17.80 -2.83 -0.10
C GLU A 217 18.82 -1.71 0.17
N GLN A 218 18.44 -0.64 0.89
CA GLN A 218 19.42 0.33 1.40
C GLN A 218 20.38 -0.27 2.44
N LEU A 219 19.94 -1.27 3.20
CA LEU A 219 20.79 -1.93 4.20
C LEU A 219 21.89 -2.79 3.56
N PHE A 220 21.79 -3.16 2.28
CA PHE A 220 22.83 -3.95 1.60
C PHE A 220 24.19 -3.28 1.62
N TYR A 221 24.23 -1.94 1.53
CA TYR A 221 25.45 -1.14 1.66
C TYR A 221 26.16 -1.27 3.01
N LEU A 222 25.45 -1.75 4.03
CA LEU A 222 25.94 -1.86 5.40
C LEU A 222 26.33 -3.30 5.74
N ILE A 223 26.13 -4.25 4.82
CA ILE A 223 26.54 -5.64 5.03
C ILE A 223 28.04 -5.72 4.78
N ILE A 224 28.78 -6.17 5.79
CA ILE A 224 30.23 -6.36 5.74
C ILE A 224 30.60 -7.80 6.08
N SER A 225 31.82 -8.23 5.74
CA SER A 225 32.36 -9.54 6.08
C SER A 225 33.68 -9.42 6.85
N ASN A 226 33.90 -10.30 7.83
CA ASN A 226 35.11 -10.30 8.67
C ASN A 226 36.41 -10.56 7.90
N ASP A 227 36.35 -11.25 6.78
CA ASP A 227 37.51 -11.65 5.97
C ASP A 227 37.98 -10.56 4.99
N LYS A 228 37.38 -9.36 5.04
CA LYS A 228 37.60 -8.24 4.10
C LYS A 228 37.29 -8.58 2.63
N SER A 229 36.74 -9.75 2.35
CA SER A 229 36.27 -10.11 1.01
C SER A 229 34.89 -9.50 0.77
N HIS A 230 34.44 -9.54 -0.48
CA HIS A 230 33.08 -9.12 -0.78
C HIS A 230 32.08 -10.05 -0.05
N PRO A 231 31.05 -9.51 0.64
CA PRO A 231 30.12 -10.35 1.41
C PRO A 231 29.38 -11.40 0.58
N ILE A 232 29.18 -11.14 -0.72
CA ILE A 232 28.51 -12.06 -1.64
C ILE A 232 29.51 -13.04 -2.24
N ASN A 233 29.17 -14.33 -2.14
CA ASN A 233 29.81 -15.39 -2.89
C ASN A 233 29.18 -15.49 -4.28
N GLN A 234 29.72 -14.73 -5.23
CA GLN A 234 29.12 -14.56 -6.57
C GLN A 234 28.93 -15.89 -7.31
N SER A 235 29.89 -16.82 -7.27
CA SER A 235 29.76 -18.10 -7.99
C SER A 235 28.59 -18.92 -7.44
N THR A 236 28.43 -18.91 -6.11
CA THR A 236 27.35 -19.65 -5.46
C THR A 236 26.01 -18.97 -5.70
N LEU A 237 25.95 -17.63 -5.60
CA LEU A 237 24.76 -16.86 -5.94
C LEU A 237 24.29 -17.13 -7.37
N ILE A 238 25.20 -17.10 -8.36
CA ILE A 238 24.86 -17.35 -9.77
C ILE A 238 24.38 -18.80 -9.97
N SER A 239 24.93 -19.77 -9.25
CA SER A 239 24.50 -21.18 -9.36
C SER A 239 23.08 -21.45 -8.87
N LEU A 240 22.47 -20.52 -8.13
CA LEU A 240 21.07 -20.62 -7.68
C LEU A 240 20.06 -20.27 -8.78
N PHE A 241 20.50 -19.62 -9.86
CA PHE A 241 19.65 -19.29 -10.99
C PHE A 241 19.75 -20.37 -12.07
N SER A 242 18.62 -20.69 -12.70
CA SER A 242 18.62 -21.57 -13.88
C SER A 242 19.41 -20.94 -15.03
N SER A 243 19.88 -21.77 -15.97
CA SER A 243 20.63 -21.28 -17.13
C SER A 243 19.87 -20.25 -17.97
N GLU A 244 18.56 -20.42 -18.07
CA GLU A 244 17.60 -19.56 -18.78
C GLU A 244 17.50 -18.18 -18.13
N ARG A 245 17.81 -18.08 -16.83
CA ARG A 245 17.86 -16.82 -16.09
C ARG A 245 19.15 -16.07 -16.28
N LEU A 246 20.19 -16.66 -16.87
CA LEU A 246 21.51 -16.04 -16.98
C LEU A 246 21.73 -15.43 -18.36
N THR A 247 22.20 -14.18 -18.39
CA THR A 247 22.63 -13.48 -19.60
C THR A 247 24.07 -12.99 -19.45
N LYS A 248 24.76 -12.77 -20.57
CA LYS A 248 26.09 -12.16 -20.59
C LYS A 248 25.97 -10.66 -20.38
N SER A 249 26.78 -10.11 -19.47
CA SER A 249 26.91 -8.66 -19.30
C SER A 249 27.76 -8.06 -20.42
N ASP A 250 27.18 -7.10 -21.16
CA ASP A 250 27.87 -6.33 -22.20
C ASP A 250 29.05 -5.51 -21.65
N GLN A 251 28.99 -5.13 -20.38
CA GLN A 251 29.96 -4.23 -19.75
C GLN A 251 31.14 -4.96 -19.09
N LYS A 252 31.02 -6.26 -18.78
CA LYS A 252 31.97 -6.99 -17.93
C LYS A 252 32.46 -8.29 -18.55
N ASN A 253 33.09 -8.21 -19.72
CA ASN A 253 33.78 -9.35 -20.36
C ASN A 253 32.93 -10.64 -20.40
N GLU A 254 31.63 -10.52 -20.73
CA GLU A 254 30.71 -11.66 -20.81
C GLU A 254 30.43 -12.40 -19.49
N GLN A 255 30.66 -11.76 -18.33
CA GLN A 255 30.26 -12.35 -17.04
C GLN A 255 28.75 -12.61 -17.03
N LEU A 256 28.36 -13.79 -16.52
CA LEU A 256 26.95 -14.14 -16.37
C LEU A 256 26.30 -13.35 -15.23
N ILE A 257 25.16 -12.74 -15.53
CA ILE A 257 24.30 -12.03 -14.58
C ILE A 257 22.86 -12.54 -14.71
N PRO A 258 22.09 -12.59 -13.62
CA PRO A 258 20.70 -12.98 -13.69
C PRO A 258 19.86 -11.87 -14.33
N LEU A 259 18.90 -12.26 -15.17
CA LEU A 259 17.81 -11.41 -15.61
C LEU A 259 17.03 -10.91 -14.39
N SER A 260 16.53 -9.68 -14.48
CA SER A 260 15.67 -9.11 -13.43
C SER A 260 14.44 -9.99 -13.20
N THR A 261 14.00 -10.09 -11.95
CA THR A 261 12.87 -10.93 -11.56
C THR A 261 11.59 -10.56 -12.33
N TRP A 262 11.34 -9.27 -12.57
CA TRP A 262 10.16 -8.83 -13.35
C TRP A 262 10.21 -9.31 -14.79
N PHE A 263 11.38 -9.25 -15.43
CA PHE A 263 11.53 -9.72 -16.81
C PHE A 263 11.38 -11.24 -16.89
N ALA A 264 11.98 -11.95 -15.93
CA ALA A 264 11.82 -13.39 -15.80
C ALA A 264 10.38 -13.82 -15.54
N SER A 265 9.61 -13.01 -14.78
CA SER A 265 8.19 -13.22 -14.58
C SER A 265 7.38 -13.04 -15.86
N LEU A 266 7.69 -12.02 -16.67
CA LEU A 266 7.02 -11.81 -17.95
C LEU A 266 7.28 -12.93 -18.95
N THR A 267 8.46 -13.53 -18.92
CA THR A 267 8.86 -14.61 -19.82
C THR A 267 8.59 -16.02 -19.27
N ASN A 268 7.99 -16.13 -18.08
CA ASN A 268 7.67 -17.40 -17.41
C ASN A 268 8.88 -18.34 -17.23
N ILE A 269 10.05 -17.78 -16.93
CA ILE A 269 11.30 -18.53 -16.67
C ILE A 269 11.69 -18.52 -15.18
N LEU A 270 10.75 -18.17 -14.30
CA LEU A 270 10.93 -18.26 -12.86
C LEU A 270 10.79 -19.72 -12.40
N GLU A 271 11.81 -20.21 -11.71
CA GLU A 271 11.83 -21.53 -11.12
C GLU A 271 11.91 -21.42 -9.59
N PRO A 272 11.40 -22.42 -8.83
CA PRO A 272 11.62 -22.51 -7.39
C PRO A 272 13.12 -22.51 -7.07
N ILE A 273 13.53 -21.68 -6.13
CA ILE A 273 14.93 -21.59 -5.69
C ILE A 273 15.09 -22.33 -4.38
N ASP A 274 15.98 -23.33 -4.37
CA ASP A 274 16.46 -23.93 -3.13
C ASP A 274 17.63 -23.10 -2.59
N TYR A 275 17.29 -22.15 -1.71
CA TYR A 275 18.29 -21.28 -1.07
C TYR A 275 18.84 -21.89 0.23
N GLN A 276 18.32 -23.03 0.70
CA GLN A 276 18.73 -23.59 1.97
C GLN A 276 20.20 -24.03 1.90
N ASN A 277 21.01 -23.60 2.86
CA ASN A 277 22.45 -23.90 2.91
C ASN A 277 23.24 -23.42 1.68
N SER A 278 22.69 -22.47 0.92
CA SER A 278 23.35 -21.98 -0.28
C SER A 278 24.55 -21.11 0.02
N HIS A 279 24.63 -20.47 1.20
CA HIS A 279 25.76 -19.59 1.57
C HIS A 279 26.13 -18.56 0.49
N TRP A 280 25.13 -18.08 -0.28
CA TRP A 280 25.31 -17.03 -1.29
C TRP A 280 25.83 -15.72 -0.67
N LEU A 281 25.53 -15.52 0.61
CA LEU A 281 26.16 -14.54 1.48
C LEU A 281 27.13 -15.27 2.42
N HIS A 282 28.32 -14.71 2.63
CA HIS A 282 29.34 -15.31 3.48
C HIS A 282 28.83 -15.52 4.91
N LEU A 283 29.23 -16.62 5.56
CA LEU A 283 28.75 -16.95 6.91
C LEU A 283 29.14 -15.90 7.97
N SER A 284 30.22 -15.17 7.74
CA SER A 284 30.65 -14.06 8.61
C SER A 284 29.99 -12.72 8.26
N SER A 285 29.07 -12.69 7.31
CA SER A 285 28.40 -11.45 6.92
C SER A 285 27.44 -10.98 8.00
N HIS A 286 27.54 -9.70 8.33
CA HIS A 286 26.73 -9.04 9.36
C HIS A 286 26.52 -7.58 8.97
N PHE A 287 25.58 -6.90 9.63
CA PHE A 287 25.45 -5.46 9.46
C PHE A 287 26.55 -4.73 10.25
N SER A 288 27.15 -3.74 9.61
CA SER A 288 28.12 -2.84 10.25
C SER A 288 27.50 -2.15 11.47
N ASP A 289 28.27 -2.09 12.55
CA ASP A 289 27.93 -1.33 13.75
C ASP A 289 28.07 0.19 13.54
N GLU A 290 28.66 0.61 12.41
CA GLU A 290 28.76 2.01 12.05
C GLU A 290 27.37 2.62 11.84
N MET A 291 27.15 3.78 12.46
CA MET A 291 25.91 4.52 12.33
C MET A 291 25.88 5.23 10.96
N PRO A 292 24.87 4.98 10.12
CA PRO A 292 24.69 5.74 8.89
C PRO A 292 24.58 7.25 9.17
N SER A 293 25.28 8.05 8.37
CA SER A 293 25.34 9.51 8.55
C SER A 293 24.00 10.21 8.30
N ASP A 294 23.08 9.56 7.59
CA ASP A 294 21.75 10.07 7.29
C ASP A 294 20.74 9.88 8.44
N ILE A 295 21.12 9.15 9.49
CA ILE A 295 20.31 8.98 10.71
C ILE A 295 20.68 10.06 11.72
N ASP A 296 19.90 11.15 11.73
CA ASP A 296 20.20 12.31 12.58
C ASP A 296 19.54 12.25 13.96
N GLU A 297 18.33 11.70 14.03
CA GLU A 297 17.50 11.72 15.23
C GLU A 297 18.06 10.79 16.32
N ASN A 298 18.29 11.34 17.52
CA ASN A 298 18.87 10.61 18.65
C ASN A 298 18.08 9.34 19.01
N TYR A 299 16.74 9.41 18.95
CA TYR A 299 15.90 8.24 19.19
C TYR A 299 16.13 7.14 18.15
N CYS A 300 16.23 7.49 16.86
CA CYS A 300 16.54 6.54 15.80
C CYS A 300 17.94 5.93 15.94
N LYS A 301 18.94 6.71 16.41
CA LYS A 301 20.28 6.18 16.71
C LYS A 301 20.26 5.11 17.82
N ILE A 302 19.45 5.32 18.85
CA ILE A 302 19.29 4.32 19.93
C ILE A 302 18.62 3.06 19.39
N LEU A 303 17.52 3.23 18.65
CA LEU A 303 16.83 2.09 18.01
C LEU A 303 17.74 1.33 17.06
N TRP A 304 18.52 2.03 16.24
CA TRP A 304 19.46 1.44 15.30
C TRP A 304 20.42 0.49 16.00
N LYS A 305 21.16 0.99 16.99
CA LYS A 305 22.13 0.20 17.77
C LYS A 305 21.47 -1.01 18.43
N ASN A 306 20.30 -0.83 19.02
CA ASN A 306 19.58 -1.93 19.67
C ASN A 306 19.20 -3.03 18.68
N ASN A 307 18.70 -2.66 17.49
CA ASN A 307 18.29 -3.64 16.47
C ASN A 307 19.50 -4.34 15.82
N ILE A 308 20.60 -3.62 15.57
CA ILE A 308 21.86 -4.22 15.10
C ILE A 308 22.36 -5.26 16.11
N ASN A 309 22.41 -4.91 17.40
CA ASN A 309 22.83 -5.83 18.46
C ASN A 309 21.94 -7.09 18.51
N ILE A 310 20.62 -6.95 18.37
CA ILE A 310 19.70 -8.10 18.32
C ILE A 310 20.07 -9.00 17.15
N ILE A 311 20.22 -8.44 15.94
CA ILE A 311 20.55 -9.22 14.74
C ILE A 311 21.90 -9.93 14.91
N ASN A 312 22.95 -9.20 15.27
CA ASN A 312 24.31 -9.76 15.40
C ASN A 312 24.36 -10.88 16.46
N ASN A 313 23.65 -10.73 17.58
CA ASN A 313 23.51 -11.80 18.57
C ASN A 313 22.88 -13.07 18.00
N VAL A 314 21.88 -12.95 17.11
CA VAL A 314 21.28 -14.11 16.43
C VAL A 314 22.25 -14.75 15.45
N LEU A 315 22.98 -13.93 14.68
CA LEU A 315 23.96 -14.41 13.69
C LEU A 315 25.09 -15.24 14.32
N HIS A 316 25.46 -14.96 15.58
CA HIS A 316 26.47 -15.73 16.30
C HIS A 316 26.01 -17.11 16.78
N THR A 317 24.70 -17.37 16.82
CA THR A 317 24.16 -18.62 17.38
C THR A 317 24.06 -19.70 16.33
N GLU A 318 23.21 -19.54 15.32
CA GLU A 318 22.88 -20.65 14.40
C GLU A 318 22.47 -20.23 12.98
N GLN A 319 22.44 -18.93 12.63
CA GLN A 319 21.88 -18.49 11.34
C GLN A 319 22.75 -17.49 10.60
N SER A 320 22.82 -17.64 9.28
CA SER A 320 23.46 -16.62 8.44
C SER A 320 22.50 -15.45 8.17
N LEU A 321 23.07 -14.28 7.88
CA LEU A 321 22.27 -13.12 7.49
C LEU A 321 21.54 -13.37 6.17
N GLY A 322 22.15 -14.14 5.27
CA GLY A 322 21.52 -14.57 4.02
C GLY A 322 20.23 -15.35 4.26
N ASP A 323 20.24 -16.31 5.19
CA ASP A 323 19.05 -17.10 5.54
C ASP A 323 17.94 -16.23 6.12
N LEU A 324 18.26 -15.29 7.02
CA LEU A 324 17.29 -14.36 7.59
C LEU A 324 16.62 -13.48 6.52
N LEU A 325 17.40 -12.99 5.54
CA LEU A 325 16.86 -12.21 4.41
C LEU A 325 15.96 -13.07 3.51
N CYS A 326 16.39 -14.29 3.18
CA CYS A 326 15.58 -15.22 2.40
C CYS A 326 14.27 -15.57 3.11
N LEU A 327 14.30 -15.82 4.42
CA LEU A 327 13.11 -16.10 5.24
C LEU A 327 12.16 -14.90 5.31
N LEU A 328 12.69 -13.68 5.41
CA LEU A 328 11.89 -12.46 5.41
C LEU A 328 11.19 -12.24 4.06
N TYR A 329 11.90 -12.38 2.94
CA TYR A 329 11.31 -12.26 1.61
C TYR A 329 10.31 -13.37 1.31
N LYS A 330 10.61 -14.62 1.72
CA LYS A 330 9.64 -15.72 1.70
C LYS A 330 8.39 -15.32 2.49
N ARG A 331 8.54 -14.82 3.72
CA ARG A 331 7.39 -14.40 4.54
C ARG A 331 6.54 -13.32 3.88
N PHE A 332 7.14 -12.29 3.31
CA PHE A 332 6.38 -11.27 2.58
C PHE A 332 5.66 -11.84 1.36
N GLY A 333 6.31 -12.75 0.62
CA GLY A 333 5.68 -13.45 -0.48
C GLY A 333 4.43 -14.21 -0.03
N PHE A 334 4.59 -15.04 1.00
CA PHE A 334 3.50 -15.81 1.60
C PHE A 334 2.32 -14.94 2.03
N GLU A 335 2.58 -13.85 2.75
CA GLU A 335 1.50 -13.00 3.26
C GLU A 335 0.79 -12.23 2.14
N CYS A 336 1.55 -11.67 1.19
CA CYS A 336 0.99 -11.02 0.01
C CYS A 336 0.08 -11.98 -0.78
N GLY A 337 0.57 -13.19 -1.07
CA GLY A 337 -0.16 -14.17 -1.86
C GLY A 337 -1.40 -14.68 -1.14
N SER A 338 -1.30 -14.92 0.17
CA SER A 338 -2.45 -15.31 1.01
C SER A 338 -3.53 -14.22 1.06
N ILE A 339 -3.14 -12.95 1.25
CA ILE A 339 -4.09 -11.83 1.33
C ILE A 339 -4.82 -11.64 -0.01
N LEU A 340 -4.07 -11.53 -1.12
CA LEU A 340 -4.66 -11.36 -2.44
C LEU A 340 -5.50 -12.60 -2.84
N GLY A 341 -4.99 -13.80 -2.55
CA GLY A 341 -5.67 -15.06 -2.79
C GLY A 341 -7.01 -15.15 -2.07
N LEU A 342 -7.08 -14.69 -0.82
CA LEU A 342 -8.34 -14.62 -0.08
C LEU A 342 -9.33 -13.62 -0.70
N MET A 343 -8.86 -12.43 -1.07
CA MET A 343 -9.72 -11.43 -1.73
C MET A 343 -10.31 -12.00 -3.03
N HIS A 344 -9.47 -12.60 -3.88
CA HIS A 344 -9.89 -13.19 -5.15
C HIS A 344 -10.79 -14.43 -4.96
N TYR A 345 -10.50 -15.27 -3.96
CA TYR A 345 -11.36 -16.39 -3.56
C TYR A 345 -12.77 -15.91 -3.19
N HIS A 346 -12.86 -14.79 -2.46
CA HIS A 346 -14.12 -14.14 -2.11
C HIS A 346 -14.70 -13.24 -3.22
N ARG A 347 -14.17 -13.34 -4.45
CA ARG A 347 -14.62 -12.58 -5.64
C ARG A 347 -14.59 -11.08 -5.42
N ILE A 348 -13.50 -10.60 -4.83
CA ILE A 348 -13.22 -9.19 -4.57
C ILE A 348 -12.04 -8.76 -5.45
N SER A 349 -12.26 -7.73 -6.26
CA SER A 349 -11.19 -6.97 -6.92
C SER A 349 -10.65 -5.94 -5.93
N TRP A 350 -9.32 -5.86 -5.79
CA TRP A 350 -8.68 -4.86 -4.93
C TRP A 350 -8.80 -3.47 -5.53
N GLY A 351 -8.70 -3.31 -6.85
CA GLY A 351 -8.96 -2.01 -7.44
C GLY A 351 -8.52 -1.85 -8.88
N THR A 352 -9.20 -2.52 -9.80
CA THR A 352 -9.07 -2.20 -11.22
C THR A 352 -10.04 -1.08 -11.58
N TYR A 353 -9.53 -0.01 -12.16
CA TYR A 353 -10.35 1.13 -12.58
C TYR A 353 -9.94 1.59 -13.96
N THR A 354 -10.81 2.40 -14.57
CA THR A 354 -10.54 3.04 -15.84
C THR A 354 -10.51 4.54 -15.67
N ASP A 355 -9.61 5.17 -16.41
CA ASP A 355 -9.72 6.58 -16.74
C ASP A 355 -9.35 6.77 -18.22
N GLU A 356 -9.18 8.01 -18.65
CA GLU A 356 -8.88 8.30 -20.05
C GLU A 356 -7.50 7.82 -20.53
N LEU A 357 -6.60 7.49 -19.60
CA LEU A 357 -5.29 6.91 -19.89
C LEU A 357 -5.37 5.38 -20.06
N GLY A 358 -6.51 4.77 -19.76
CA GLY A 358 -6.78 3.35 -19.98
C GLY A 358 -7.19 2.61 -18.71
N ILE A 359 -6.86 1.32 -18.69
CA ILE A 359 -7.14 0.43 -17.57
C ILE A 359 -5.97 0.48 -16.60
N HIS A 360 -6.26 0.73 -15.33
CA HIS A 360 -5.30 0.81 -14.25
C HIS A 360 -5.55 -0.27 -13.23
N CYS A 361 -4.48 -0.74 -12.60
CA CYS A 361 -4.52 -1.71 -11.53
C CYS A 361 -3.95 -1.09 -10.25
N ASN A 362 -4.81 -0.91 -9.24
CA ASN A 362 -4.41 -0.47 -7.91
C ASN A 362 -3.98 -1.64 -7.01
N ALA A 363 -4.02 -2.89 -7.49
CA ALA A 363 -3.59 -4.05 -6.73
C ALA A 363 -2.06 -4.13 -6.70
N HIS A 364 -1.44 -3.50 -5.70
CA HIS A 364 0.02 -3.47 -5.58
C HIS A 364 0.50 -3.60 -4.12
N PRO A 365 1.75 -4.03 -3.88
CA PRO A 365 2.33 -4.16 -2.53
C PRO A 365 2.31 -2.89 -1.69
N ASN A 366 2.22 -1.70 -2.29
CA ASN A 366 2.06 -0.46 -1.53
C ASN A 366 0.71 -0.34 -0.80
N ASN A 367 -0.26 -1.21 -1.09
CA ASN A 367 -1.51 -1.32 -0.35
C ASN A 367 -1.41 -2.27 0.86
N LEU A 368 -0.19 -2.70 1.20
CA LEU A 368 0.12 -3.43 2.42
C LEU A 368 1.00 -2.54 3.30
N VAL A 369 0.59 -2.31 4.55
CA VAL A 369 1.46 -1.69 5.56
C VAL A 369 2.07 -2.73 6.46
N ILE A 370 3.21 -2.38 7.02
CA ILE A 370 3.81 -3.15 8.10
C ILE A 370 3.04 -2.95 9.39
N LYS A 371 2.62 -4.07 9.96
CA LYS A 371 2.10 -4.21 11.32
C LYS A 371 2.89 -5.36 11.95
N LEU A 372 3.63 -5.10 13.03
CA LEU A 372 4.33 -6.19 13.71
C LEU A 372 3.32 -7.22 14.25
N PRO A 373 3.66 -8.52 14.25
CA PRO A 373 2.77 -9.57 14.75
C PRO A 373 2.30 -9.26 16.17
N SER A 374 1.06 -9.66 16.45
CA SER A 374 0.37 -9.41 17.72
C SER A 374 -0.36 -10.68 18.16
N SER A 375 -0.97 -10.66 19.35
CA SER A 375 -1.77 -11.78 19.82
C SER A 375 -3.00 -12.05 18.95
N THR A 376 -3.47 -11.04 18.19
CA THR A 376 -4.67 -11.11 17.34
C THR A 376 -4.35 -11.49 15.90
N SER A 377 -3.14 -11.20 15.43
CA SER A 377 -2.71 -11.49 14.07
C SER A 377 -1.24 -11.88 14.02
N PRO A 378 -0.90 -13.07 13.44
CA PRO A 378 0.48 -13.48 13.26
C PRO A 378 1.15 -12.80 12.05
N PHE A 379 0.43 -11.98 11.29
CA PHE A 379 0.90 -11.36 10.05
C PHE A 379 1.77 -10.13 10.32
N PHE A 380 2.75 -9.90 9.44
CA PHE A 380 3.53 -8.68 9.34
C PHE A 380 2.84 -7.61 8.49
N LEU A 381 1.93 -8.02 7.62
CA LEU A 381 1.28 -7.17 6.63
C LEU A 381 -0.20 -7.01 6.94
N ALA A 382 -0.67 -5.77 6.81
CA ALA A 382 -2.07 -5.42 6.94
C ALA A 382 -2.53 -4.68 5.67
N PRO A 383 -3.57 -5.15 4.96
CA PRO A 383 -4.04 -4.50 3.74
C PRO A 383 -4.85 -3.25 4.04
N LEU A 384 -4.84 -2.31 3.09
CA LEU A 384 -5.60 -1.07 3.09
C LEU A 384 -5.81 -0.54 1.68
N ASP A 385 -6.42 0.65 1.59
CA ASP A 385 -6.65 1.40 0.36
C ASP A 385 -7.64 0.68 -0.55
N PHE A 386 -8.92 0.75 -0.15
CA PHE A 386 -10.01 0.01 -0.79
C PHE A 386 -11.01 0.94 -1.52
N ASP A 387 -10.60 2.18 -1.83
CA ASP A 387 -11.42 3.17 -2.55
C ASP A 387 -11.77 2.77 -3.97
N MET A 388 -10.98 1.85 -4.56
CA MET A 388 -11.24 1.28 -5.88
C MET A 388 -11.76 -0.16 -5.82
N SER A 389 -11.90 -0.76 -4.64
CA SER A 389 -12.30 -2.17 -4.52
C SER A 389 -13.78 -2.40 -4.83
N PHE A 390 -14.10 -3.57 -5.39
CA PHE A 390 -15.48 -3.99 -5.62
C PHE A 390 -15.60 -5.51 -5.64
N ILE A 391 -16.82 -6.00 -5.46
CA ILE A 391 -17.14 -7.41 -5.56
C ILE A 391 -17.67 -7.75 -6.95
N GLU A 392 -17.50 -8.98 -7.40
CA GLU A 392 -18.01 -9.46 -8.70
C GLU A 392 -19.49 -9.15 -8.89
N LYS A 393 -20.28 -9.31 -7.85
CA LYS A 393 -21.72 -9.05 -7.91
C LYS A 393 -22.08 -7.60 -8.22
N SER A 394 -21.20 -6.65 -7.87
CA SER A 394 -21.36 -5.24 -8.20
C SER A 394 -20.69 -4.86 -9.51
N TYR A 395 -19.94 -5.77 -10.14
CA TYR A 395 -19.17 -5.49 -11.34
C TYR A 395 -20.09 -5.15 -12.52
N GLN A 396 -19.79 -4.04 -13.19
CA GLN A 396 -20.41 -3.64 -14.44
C GLN A 396 -19.31 -3.33 -15.46
N PRO A 397 -19.13 -4.17 -16.50
CA PRO A 397 -18.25 -3.82 -17.60
C PRO A 397 -18.78 -2.54 -18.28
N ASN A 398 -17.87 -1.71 -18.76
CA ASN A 398 -18.21 -0.44 -19.40
C ASN A 398 -17.50 -0.31 -20.75
N GLN A 399 -17.75 0.77 -21.48
CA GLN A 399 -17.17 0.97 -22.81
C GLN A 399 -15.63 0.95 -22.83
N MET A 400 -14.98 1.39 -21.75
CA MET A 400 -13.53 1.40 -21.61
C MET A 400 -12.98 0.08 -21.04
N ASN A 401 -13.83 -0.74 -20.45
CA ASN A 401 -13.47 -2.01 -19.84
C ASN A 401 -14.50 -3.09 -20.18
N THR A 402 -14.21 -3.81 -21.26
CA THR A 402 -15.03 -4.95 -21.72
C THR A 402 -14.55 -6.29 -21.13
N GLN A 403 -13.62 -6.25 -20.17
CA GLN A 403 -13.07 -7.47 -19.58
C GLN A 403 -14.14 -8.18 -18.75
N SER A 404 -14.03 -9.49 -18.61
CA SER A 404 -14.75 -10.25 -17.61
C SER A 404 -14.14 -10.03 -16.23
N PHE A 405 -14.90 -10.28 -15.16
CA PHE A 405 -14.36 -10.19 -13.79
C PHE A 405 -13.14 -11.12 -13.59
N ASP A 406 -13.09 -12.28 -14.26
CA ASP A 406 -11.92 -13.16 -14.19
C ASP A 406 -10.69 -12.57 -14.88
N GLU A 407 -10.87 -11.80 -15.96
CA GLU A 407 -9.77 -11.08 -16.59
C GLU A 407 -9.29 -9.92 -15.73
N ILE A 408 -10.18 -9.25 -14.98
CA ILE A 408 -9.81 -8.25 -13.96
C ILE A 408 -8.94 -8.89 -12.87
N ILE A 409 -9.37 -10.03 -12.33
CA ILE A 409 -8.63 -10.76 -11.30
C ILE A 409 -7.25 -11.21 -11.80
N LYS A 410 -7.15 -11.63 -13.07
CA LYS A 410 -5.87 -11.95 -13.71
C LYS A 410 -4.98 -10.73 -13.88
N LEU A 411 -5.55 -9.59 -14.28
CA LEU A 411 -4.82 -8.32 -14.40
C LEU A 411 -4.26 -7.90 -13.04
N GLU A 412 -5.05 -8.01 -11.97
CA GLU A 412 -4.60 -7.71 -10.60
C GLU A 412 -3.49 -8.65 -10.16
N LEU A 413 -3.63 -9.95 -10.40
CA LEU A 413 -2.59 -10.92 -10.10
C LEU A 413 -1.28 -10.58 -10.81
N SER A 414 -1.32 -10.33 -12.13
CA SER A 414 -0.13 -9.98 -12.91
C SER A 414 0.49 -8.66 -12.49
N GLY A 415 -0.31 -7.61 -12.24
CA GLY A 415 0.20 -6.32 -11.76
C GLY A 415 0.88 -6.42 -10.39
N PHE A 416 0.31 -7.21 -9.50
CA PHE A 416 0.89 -7.48 -8.18
C PHE A 416 2.20 -8.25 -8.29
N GLN A 417 2.23 -9.31 -9.12
CA GLN A 417 3.43 -10.11 -9.41
C GLN A 417 4.56 -9.22 -9.93
N LEU A 418 4.29 -8.41 -10.95
CA LEU A 418 5.31 -7.52 -11.55
C LEU A 418 5.85 -6.51 -10.56
N THR A 419 4.99 -5.92 -9.72
CA THR A 419 5.43 -4.95 -8.72
C THR A 419 6.27 -5.63 -7.62
N LEU A 420 5.90 -6.84 -7.17
CA LEU A 420 6.72 -7.64 -6.26
C LEU A 420 8.06 -8.04 -6.90
N ALA A 421 8.04 -8.41 -8.18
CA ALA A 421 9.19 -8.77 -8.99
C ALA A 421 10.12 -7.59 -9.26
N GLY A 422 9.64 -6.38 -9.03
CA GLY A 422 10.44 -5.19 -9.14
C GLY A 422 10.30 -4.42 -10.45
N ASP A 423 9.11 -4.40 -11.04
CA ASP A 423 8.81 -3.47 -12.11
C ASP A 423 8.61 -2.05 -11.56
N SER A 424 9.46 -1.12 -11.99
CA SER A 424 9.39 0.30 -11.61
C SER A 424 8.22 1.05 -12.26
N GLN A 425 7.74 0.58 -13.41
CA GLN A 425 6.71 1.26 -14.19
C GLN A 425 5.32 1.11 -13.58
N MET A 426 5.13 0.09 -12.74
CA MET A 426 3.88 -0.20 -12.04
C MET A 426 3.77 0.48 -10.67
N SER A 427 4.80 1.22 -10.23
CA SER A 427 4.75 1.96 -8.96
C SER A 427 3.86 3.20 -9.07
N SER A 428 3.11 3.49 -8.00
CA SER A 428 2.16 4.60 -7.85
C SER A 428 2.80 6.00 -7.78
N GLY A 429 3.94 6.21 -8.44
CA GLY A 429 4.64 7.50 -8.52
C GLY A 429 5.68 7.78 -7.44
N VAL A 430 6.08 6.77 -6.66
CA VAL A 430 7.25 6.85 -5.76
C VAL A 430 8.38 6.01 -6.35
N THR A 431 9.59 6.55 -6.39
CA THR A 431 10.78 5.83 -6.88
C THR A 431 11.08 4.67 -5.94
N THR A 432 10.77 3.45 -6.35
CA THR A 432 10.94 2.22 -5.55
C THR A 432 12.34 1.62 -5.66
N TRP A 433 13.29 2.31 -6.31
CA TRP A 433 14.55 1.72 -6.71
C TRP A 433 15.73 2.47 -6.13
N ILE A 434 16.56 1.72 -5.42
CA ILE A 434 17.90 2.17 -5.07
C ILE A 434 18.85 1.60 -6.11
N GLU A 435 19.67 2.46 -6.70
CA GLU A 435 20.80 2.00 -7.49
C GLU A 435 21.66 1.12 -6.60
N MET A 436 22.07 -0.07 -7.05
CA MET A 436 22.87 -0.97 -6.23
C MET A 436 24.34 -0.60 -6.33
N PRO A 437 25.15 -0.89 -5.30
CA PRO A 437 26.58 -0.57 -5.34
C PRO A 437 27.31 -1.29 -6.47
N ASP A 438 26.86 -2.51 -6.79
CA ASP A 438 27.40 -3.32 -7.87
C ASP A 438 26.41 -4.41 -8.35
N ASP A 439 26.84 -5.17 -9.35
CA ASP A 439 26.06 -6.25 -9.96
C ASP A 439 25.85 -7.45 -9.02
N GLN A 440 26.71 -7.65 -8.01
CA GLN A 440 26.56 -8.75 -7.06
C GLN A 440 25.36 -8.46 -6.16
N TRP A 441 25.25 -7.23 -5.64
CA TRP A 441 24.07 -6.79 -4.88
C TRP A 441 22.81 -6.74 -5.73
N THR A 442 22.93 -6.37 -7.01
CA THR A 442 21.83 -6.47 -7.97
C THR A 442 21.37 -7.93 -8.13
N SER A 443 22.30 -8.87 -8.25
CA SER A 443 22.00 -10.30 -8.35
C SER A 443 21.35 -10.84 -7.05
N ALA A 444 21.84 -10.40 -5.88
CA ALA A 444 21.27 -10.78 -4.59
C ALA A 444 19.85 -10.24 -4.40
N ARG A 445 19.59 -9.01 -4.84
CA ARG A 445 18.22 -8.48 -4.90
C ARG A 445 17.32 -9.40 -5.73
N TRP A 446 17.75 -9.79 -6.94
CA TRP A 446 16.93 -10.65 -7.80
C TRP A 446 16.70 -12.03 -7.20
N LEU A 447 17.69 -12.62 -6.52
CA LEU A 447 17.49 -13.85 -5.75
C LEU A 447 16.38 -13.69 -4.70
N LEU A 448 16.44 -12.64 -3.89
CA LEU A 448 15.47 -12.40 -2.83
C LEU A 448 14.07 -12.12 -3.39
N ARG A 449 13.98 -11.37 -4.48
CA ARG A 449 12.73 -11.07 -5.20
C ARG A 449 12.13 -12.33 -5.84
N ASP A 450 12.94 -13.22 -6.40
CA ASP A 450 12.50 -14.52 -6.90
C ASP A 450 11.91 -15.40 -5.78
N ILE A 451 12.58 -15.47 -4.62
CA ILE A 451 12.09 -16.21 -3.44
C ILE A 451 10.72 -15.67 -3.00
N MET A 452 10.58 -14.34 -2.90
CA MET A 452 9.32 -13.69 -2.54
C MET A 452 8.22 -13.99 -3.55
N LEU A 453 8.52 -13.90 -4.85
CA LEU A 453 7.52 -14.10 -5.90
C LEU A 453 7.10 -15.57 -6.04
N ASN A 454 8.04 -16.51 -5.91
CA ASN A 454 7.74 -17.94 -5.87
C ASN A 454 6.81 -18.28 -4.71
N GLU A 455 7.09 -17.75 -3.52
CA GLU A 455 6.26 -17.96 -2.34
C GLU A 455 4.89 -17.26 -2.45
N PHE A 456 4.85 -16.07 -3.06
CA PHE A 456 3.59 -15.40 -3.41
C PHE A 456 2.72 -16.29 -4.31
N ASN A 457 3.29 -16.82 -5.40
CA ASN A 457 2.55 -17.67 -6.33
C ASN A 457 2.06 -18.95 -5.65
N ARG A 458 2.91 -19.58 -4.84
CA ARG A 458 2.56 -20.79 -4.08
C ARG A 458 1.38 -20.51 -3.13
N SER A 459 1.52 -19.52 -2.25
CA SER A 459 0.50 -19.18 -1.24
C SER A 459 -0.80 -18.67 -1.85
N TYR A 460 -0.74 -17.89 -2.93
CA TYR A 460 -1.91 -17.44 -3.68
C TYR A 460 -2.70 -18.65 -4.23
N ASN A 461 -2.02 -19.55 -4.95
CA ASN A 461 -2.64 -20.73 -5.53
C ASN A 461 -3.21 -21.66 -4.47
N GLU A 462 -2.46 -21.92 -3.39
CA GLU A 462 -2.93 -22.73 -2.25
C GLU A 462 -4.16 -22.11 -1.59
N THR A 463 -4.21 -20.79 -1.43
CA THR A 463 -5.34 -20.09 -0.83
C THR A 463 -6.60 -20.23 -1.68
N ILE A 464 -6.47 -20.05 -3.01
CA ILE A 464 -7.58 -20.22 -3.96
C ILE A 464 -8.08 -21.67 -3.97
N GLN A 465 -7.16 -22.64 -4.00
CA GLN A 465 -7.49 -24.08 -4.07
C GLN A 465 -8.12 -24.58 -2.77
N ASN A 466 -7.51 -24.26 -1.62
CA ASN A 466 -7.90 -24.79 -0.32
C ASN A 466 -8.97 -23.96 0.37
N LYS A 467 -9.24 -22.73 -0.10
CA LYS A 467 -10.19 -21.79 0.52
C LYS A 467 -9.80 -21.43 1.96
N SER A 468 -8.52 -21.54 2.25
CA SER A 468 -7.93 -21.34 3.57
C SER A 468 -6.45 -20.99 3.42
N ILE A 469 -5.93 -20.25 4.39
CA ILE A 469 -4.50 -19.97 4.48
C ILE A 469 -3.80 -21.18 5.11
N GLN A 470 -2.80 -21.73 4.43
CA GLN A 470 -1.91 -22.71 5.01
C GLN A 470 -1.00 -22.04 6.04
N SER A 471 -0.67 -22.72 7.15
CA SER A 471 0.25 -22.15 8.12
C SER A 471 1.61 -21.90 7.46
N PHE A 472 2.14 -20.68 7.60
CA PHE A 472 3.54 -20.42 7.31
C PHE A 472 4.42 -21.17 8.32
N ASP A 473 5.55 -21.71 7.85
CA ASP A 473 6.53 -22.39 8.70
C ASP A 473 6.84 -21.53 9.95
N SER A 474 6.65 -22.10 11.13
CA SER A 474 6.83 -21.35 12.36
C SER A 474 8.29 -20.92 12.51
N PHE A 475 8.52 -19.62 12.62
CA PHE A 475 9.82 -19.09 13.00
C PHE A 475 10.11 -19.38 14.47
N SER A 476 11.38 -19.64 14.79
CA SER A 476 11.83 -19.58 16.18
C SER A 476 11.61 -18.17 16.73
N ASN A 477 11.45 -18.04 18.06
CA ASN A 477 11.32 -16.72 18.69
C ASN A 477 12.52 -15.81 18.38
N ILE A 478 13.71 -16.39 18.26
CA ILE A 478 14.96 -15.70 17.97
C ILE A 478 14.95 -15.18 16.52
N GLN A 479 14.54 -16.01 15.56
CA GLN A 479 14.35 -15.59 14.16
C GLN A 479 13.36 -14.43 14.03
N ASN A 480 12.20 -14.55 14.70
CA ASN A 480 11.20 -13.49 14.71
C ASN A 480 11.76 -12.16 15.23
N GLN A 481 12.56 -12.18 16.29
CA GLN A 481 13.19 -10.98 16.83
C GLN A 481 14.19 -10.36 15.86
N ALA A 482 15.02 -11.17 15.19
CA ALA A 482 15.97 -10.68 14.19
C ALA A 482 15.24 -10.10 12.96
N ILE A 483 14.23 -10.80 12.43
CA ILE A 483 13.41 -10.32 11.30
C ILE A 483 12.73 -8.99 11.64
N GLN A 484 12.11 -8.88 12.81
CA GLN A 484 11.51 -7.62 13.26
C GLN A 484 12.55 -6.50 13.37
N SER A 485 13.77 -6.83 13.77
CA SER A 485 14.87 -5.88 13.87
C SER A 485 15.32 -5.40 12.48
N ILE A 486 15.41 -6.30 11.48
CA ILE A 486 15.70 -5.93 10.09
C ILE A 486 14.61 -4.99 9.55
N ILE A 487 13.34 -5.31 9.77
CA ILE A 487 12.21 -4.45 9.36
C ILE A 487 12.33 -3.06 10.01
N ARG A 488 12.66 -2.99 11.31
CA ARG A 488 12.83 -1.69 12.00
C ARG A 488 14.00 -0.88 11.43
N LEU A 489 15.13 -1.52 11.11
CA LEU A 489 16.26 -0.83 10.47
C LEU A 489 15.87 -0.28 9.09
N ALA A 490 15.15 -1.06 8.29
CA ALA A 490 14.62 -0.62 7.00
C ALA A 490 13.68 0.58 7.13
N LEU A 491 12.79 0.58 8.13
CA LEU A 491 11.89 1.69 8.42
C LEU A 491 12.62 2.95 8.93
N ILE A 492 13.74 2.79 9.65
CA ILE A 492 14.59 3.93 10.06
C ILE A 492 15.23 4.57 8.83
N LYS A 493 15.73 3.75 7.88
CA LYS A 493 16.34 4.24 6.64
C LYS A 493 15.35 5.04 5.77
N THR A 494 14.09 4.61 5.72
CA THR A 494 13.05 5.27 4.89
C THR A 494 12.19 6.27 5.66
N MET A 495 12.61 6.68 6.86
CA MET A 495 11.82 7.56 7.71
C MET A 495 11.68 8.97 7.11
N LYS A 496 12.73 9.50 6.49
CA LYS A 496 12.76 10.87 5.92
C LYS A 496 12.11 10.99 4.55
N GLU A 497 12.07 9.89 3.79
CA GLU A 497 11.60 9.88 2.39
C GLU A 497 10.08 10.00 2.29
N THR A 498 9.38 9.76 3.40
CA THR A 498 7.93 9.77 3.52
C THR A 498 7.58 10.33 4.90
N GLY A 499 7.24 11.63 4.93
CA GLY A 499 7.19 12.42 6.17
C GLY A 499 6.05 12.11 7.14
#